data_AF-I4FMD9-F1
#
_entry.id   AF-I4FMD9-F1
#
_cell.length_a   1.000
_cell.length_b   1.000
_cell.length_c   1.000
_cell.angle_alpha   90.00
_cell.angle_beta   90.00
_cell.angle_gamma   90.00
#
_symmetry.space_group_name_H-M   'P 1'
#
loop_
_entity.id
_entity.type
_entity.pdbx_description
1 polymer ?
#
loop_
_entity_poly.entity_id
_entity_poly.type
_entity_poly.pdbx_seq_one_letter_code
_entity_poly.pdbx_strand_id
1 'polypeptide(L)'
;MKLKLFASLLAASTLAVGALAIGSHPSSAQMDTYFCGKSKDGVPTTYARTATGKRVAVIRWQQRTSKLTPEARCQTVSAKFQKAYEEGLLNYLTWGIQDGQKVVCSVRQ
;
A
#
# COMPACT_ATOMS: atom_id res chain seq x y z
N MET A 1 50.77 -51.54 42.95
CA MET A 1 51.16 -51.88 41.56
C MET A 1 50.75 -50.73 40.65
N LYS A 2 51.70 -50.17 39.89
CA LYS A 2 51.49 -49.11 38.89
C LYS A 2 51.06 -49.74 37.56
N LEU A 3 49.97 -49.28 36.97
CA LEU A 3 49.48 -49.61 35.63
C LEU A 3 48.27 -48.68 35.38
N LYS A 4 48.04 -48.00 34.27
CA LYS A 4 48.73 -47.77 32.99
C LYS A 4 48.01 -46.56 32.39
N LEU A 5 48.77 -45.71 31.71
CA LEU A 5 48.40 -44.88 30.56
C LEU A 5 46.93 -44.97 30.11
N PHE A 6 46.16 -43.93 30.38
CA PHE A 6 44.93 -43.60 29.66
C PHE A 6 44.95 -42.11 29.29
N ALA A 7 45.83 -41.75 28.36
CA ALA A 7 45.73 -40.49 27.64
C ALA A 7 44.80 -40.70 26.44
N SER A 8 43.49 -40.75 26.70
CA SER A 8 42.47 -40.71 25.65
C SER A 8 42.29 -39.26 25.21
N LEU A 9 43.04 -38.86 24.18
CA LEU A 9 42.78 -37.67 23.39
C LEU A 9 41.49 -37.88 22.57
N LEU A 10 40.35 -37.53 23.14
CA LEU A 10 39.12 -37.30 22.37
C LEU A 10 39.05 -35.81 22.06
N ALA A 11 39.59 -35.43 20.92
CA ALA A 11 39.31 -34.14 20.29
C ALA A 11 37.84 -34.13 19.86
N ALA A 12 36.96 -33.63 20.73
CA ALA A 12 35.55 -33.40 20.41
C ALA A 12 35.45 -32.09 19.61
N SER A 13 35.44 -32.18 18.29
CA SER A 13 35.17 -31.05 17.40
C SER A 13 33.69 -30.67 17.51
N THR A 14 33.37 -29.66 18.33
CA THR A 14 32.02 -29.09 18.41
C THR A 14 31.76 -28.26 17.16
N LEU A 15 30.89 -28.74 16.27
CA LEU A 15 30.32 -27.95 15.18
C LEU A 15 29.39 -26.88 15.79
N ALA A 16 29.84 -25.64 15.83
CA ALA A 16 28.98 -24.51 16.18
C ALA A 16 28.00 -24.26 15.02
N VAL A 17 26.75 -24.67 15.19
CA VAL A 17 25.67 -24.33 14.26
C VAL A 17 25.26 -22.88 14.53
N GLY A 18 25.75 -21.96 13.71
CA GLY A 18 25.29 -20.57 13.69
C GLY A 18 23.88 -20.50 13.13
N ALA A 19 22.89 -20.17 13.96
CA ALA A 19 21.55 -19.88 13.50
C ALA A 19 21.53 -18.56 12.72
N LEU A 20 21.30 -18.63 11.40
CA LEU A 20 20.94 -17.44 10.62
C LEU A 20 19.52 -17.04 11.06
N ALA A 21 19.42 -16.04 11.93
CA ALA A 21 18.17 -15.36 12.18
C ALA A 21 17.78 -14.58 10.91
N ILE A 22 17.11 -15.24 9.98
CA ILE A 22 16.42 -14.57 8.89
C ILE A 22 15.25 -13.84 9.55
N GLY A 23 15.49 -12.61 9.97
CA GLY A 23 14.44 -11.71 10.42
C GLY A 23 13.46 -11.53 9.28
N SER A 24 12.34 -12.24 9.32
CA SER A 24 11.20 -11.99 8.48
C SER A 24 10.65 -10.61 8.85
N HIS A 25 11.12 -9.57 8.16
CA HIS A 25 10.49 -8.27 8.22
C HIS A 25 9.01 -8.47 7.84
N PRO A 26 8.05 -8.13 8.72
CA PRO A 26 6.66 -8.12 8.31
C PRO A 26 6.53 -7.07 7.21
N SER A 27 6.15 -7.50 6.00
CA SER A 27 5.64 -6.60 4.98
C SER A 27 4.33 -6.04 5.52
N SER A 28 4.40 -4.92 6.23
CA SER A 28 3.22 -4.13 6.49
C SER A 28 2.79 -3.59 5.14
N ALA A 29 1.83 -4.29 4.50
CA ALA A 29 1.13 -3.75 3.35
C ALA A 29 0.42 -2.49 3.83
N GLN A 30 1.06 -1.34 3.67
CA GLN A 30 0.43 -0.06 3.97
C GLN A 30 -0.80 0.04 3.09
N MET A 31 -1.97 0.16 3.70
CA MET A 31 -3.20 0.27 2.94
C MET A 31 -3.23 1.61 2.22
N ASP A 32 -3.49 1.60 0.91
CA ASP A 32 -3.57 2.80 0.09
C ASP A 32 -4.51 3.85 0.71
N THR A 33 -4.11 5.11 0.63
CA THR A 33 -4.94 6.24 1.07
C THR A 33 -6.06 6.47 0.07
N TYR A 34 -5.76 6.42 -1.23
CA TYR A 34 -6.74 6.53 -2.30
C TYR A 34 -6.92 5.20 -3.01
N PHE A 35 -8.17 4.76 -3.16
CA PHE A 35 -8.47 3.46 -3.75
C PHE A 35 -9.84 3.45 -4.44
N CYS A 36 -9.98 2.55 -5.40
CA CYS A 36 -11.28 2.29 -6.02
C CYS A 36 -12.08 1.31 -5.15
N GLY A 37 -13.35 1.61 -4.90
CA GLY A 37 -14.27 0.68 -4.25
C GLY A 37 -15.69 0.87 -4.73
N LYS A 38 -16.57 -0.04 -4.35
CA LYS A 38 -18.01 0.09 -4.64
C LYS A 38 -18.72 0.80 -3.50
N SER A 39 -19.62 1.71 -3.84
CA SER A 39 -20.58 2.27 -2.89
C SER A 39 -21.70 1.26 -2.59
N LYS A 40 -22.59 1.59 -1.64
CA LYS A 40 -23.70 0.69 -1.24
C LYS A 40 -24.61 0.30 -2.40
N ASP A 41 -24.79 1.22 -3.35
CA ASP A 41 -25.55 1.05 -4.58
C ASP A 41 -24.73 0.44 -5.74
N GLY A 42 -23.52 -0.06 -5.48
CA GLY A 42 -22.69 -0.77 -6.44
C GLY A 42 -21.89 0.11 -7.40
N VAL A 43 -22.04 1.44 -7.32
CA VAL A 43 -21.34 2.40 -8.21
C VAL A 43 -19.85 2.43 -7.89
N PRO A 44 -18.96 2.24 -8.89
CA PRO A 44 -17.52 2.39 -8.70
C PRO A 44 -17.18 3.81 -8.25
N THR A 45 -16.43 3.94 -7.17
CA THR A 45 -16.18 5.21 -6.47
C THR A 45 -14.72 5.26 -6.01
N THR A 46 -14.04 6.36 -6.35
CA THR A 46 -12.73 6.70 -5.78
C THR A 46 -12.94 7.18 -4.36
N TYR A 47 -12.36 6.47 -3.39
CA TYR A 47 -12.40 6.79 -1.98
C TYR A 47 -11.05 7.32 -1.50
N ALA A 48 -11.07 8.22 -0.53
CA ALA A 48 -9.94 8.56 0.33
C ALA A 48 -10.15 7.94 1.72
N ARG A 49 -9.08 7.42 2.31
CA ARG A 49 -9.04 6.98 3.71
C ARG A 49 -8.45 8.11 4.55
N THR A 50 -9.17 8.55 5.58
CA THR A 50 -8.65 9.53 6.54
C THR A 50 -7.65 8.86 7.49
N ALA A 51 -6.88 9.66 8.24
CA ALA A 51 -6.01 9.15 9.30
C ALA A 51 -6.75 8.27 10.33
N THR A 52 -8.05 8.52 10.54
CA THR A 52 -8.91 7.71 11.41
C THR A 52 -9.46 6.43 10.75
N GLY A 53 -9.06 6.12 9.51
CA GLY A 53 -9.53 4.97 8.75
C GLY A 53 -10.90 5.15 8.08
N LYS A 54 -11.57 6.30 8.26
CA LYS A 54 -12.87 6.58 7.64
C LYS A 54 -12.72 6.71 6.12
N ARG A 55 -13.65 6.10 5.39
CA ARG A 55 -13.75 6.22 3.93
C ARG A 55 -14.57 7.44 3.54
N VAL A 56 -14.01 8.30 2.71
CA VAL A 56 -14.65 9.50 2.16
C VAL A 56 -14.76 9.34 0.64
N ALA A 57 -15.97 9.51 0.09
CA ALA A 57 -16.16 9.42 -1.36
C ALA A 57 -15.64 10.69 -2.02
N VAL A 58 -14.69 10.56 -2.95
CA VAL A 58 -14.09 11.68 -3.69
C VAL A 58 -14.75 11.83 -5.06
N ILE A 59 -14.85 10.74 -5.83
CA ILE A 59 -15.44 10.74 -7.17
C ILE A 59 -16.31 9.50 -7.37
N ARG A 60 -17.58 9.70 -7.74
CA ARG A 60 -18.51 8.62 -8.12
C ARG A 60 -18.55 8.47 -9.64
N TRP A 61 -18.24 7.28 -10.15
CA TRP A 61 -18.21 6.98 -11.58
C TRP A 61 -19.53 6.32 -12.00
N GLN A 62 -20.51 7.13 -12.40
CA GLN A 62 -21.82 6.62 -12.79
C GLN A 62 -21.90 6.30 -14.29
N GLN A 63 -21.38 7.23 -15.10
CA GLN A 63 -21.56 7.20 -16.54
C GLN A 63 -20.33 6.61 -17.25
N ARG A 64 -20.60 5.74 -18.23
CA ARG A 64 -19.59 5.25 -19.16
C ARG A 64 -19.21 6.37 -20.12
N THR A 65 -17.94 6.47 -20.47
CA THR A 65 -17.49 7.33 -21.58
C THR A 65 -17.22 6.46 -22.81
N SER A 66 -17.03 7.10 -23.97
CA SER A 66 -16.71 6.37 -25.21
C SER A 66 -15.45 5.50 -25.10
N LYS A 67 -14.51 5.86 -24.22
CA LYS A 67 -13.20 5.19 -24.08
C LYS A 67 -13.10 4.23 -22.90
N LEU A 68 -13.78 4.51 -21.77
CA LEU A 68 -13.57 3.76 -20.52
C LEU A 68 -14.89 3.45 -19.80
N THR A 69 -14.96 2.24 -19.23
CA THR A 69 -16.02 1.86 -18.29
C THR A 69 -15.88 2.63 -16.97
N PRO A 70 -16.96 2.78 -16.20
CA PRO A 70 -16.88 3.43 -14.90
C PRO A 70 -15.88 2.75 -13.93
N GLU A 71 -15.83 1.42 -13.93
CA GLU A 71 -14.87 0.64 -13.13
C GLU A 71 -13.43 0.94 -13.57
N ALA A 72 -13.14 0.92 -14.88
CA ALA A 72 -11.80 1.22 -15.39
C ALA A 72 -11.36 2.65 -15.02
N ARG A 73 -12.26 3.63 -15.15
CA ARG A 73 -11.99 5.02 -14.70
C ARG A 73 -11.69 5.08 -13.21
N CYS A 74 -12.48 4.38 -12.41
CA CYS A 74 -12.28 4.30 -10.97
C CYS A 74 -10.90 3.77 -10.60
N GLN A 75 -10.48 2.66 -11.20
CA GLN A 75 -9.16 2.07 -10.97
C GLN A 75 -8.04 3.03 -11.41
N THR A 76 -8.10 3.52 -12.66
CA THR A 76 -7.06 4.41 -13.20
C THR A 76 -6.92 5.71 -12.41
N VAL A 77 -8.04 6.36 -12.07
CA VAL A 77 -7.99 7.63 -11.36
C VAL A 77 -7.59 7.43 -9.90
N SER A 78 -8.06 6.38 -9.23
CA SER A 78 -7.66 6.11 -7.84
C SER A 78 -6.15 5.85 -7.74
N ALA A 79 -5.56 5.09 -8.68
CA ALA A 79 -4.12 4.86 -8.72
C ALA A 79 -3.33 6.17 -8.94
N LYS A 80 -3.82 7.08 -9.80
CA LYS A 80 -3.21 8.40 -9.99
C LYS A 80 -3.29 9.27 -8.75
N PHE A 81 -4.43 9.23 -8.05
CA PHE A 81 -4.61 9.94 -6.79
C PHE A 81 -3.66 9.40 -5.70
N GLN A 82 -3.52 8.08 -5.60
CA GLN A 82 -2.60 7.45 -4.65
C GLN A 82 -1.16 7.89 -4.93
N LYS A 83 -0.70 7.83 -6.20
CA LYS A 83 0.62 8.31 -6.58
C LYS A 83 0.81 9.80 -6.27
N ALA A 84 -0.16 10.65 -6.61
CA ALA A 84 -0.07 12.08 -6.32
C ALA A 84 -0.06 12.38 -4.81
N TYR A 85 -0.74 11.56 -3.99
CA TYR A 85 -0.68 11.64 -2.54
C TYR A 85 0.70 11.28 -2.00
N GLU A 86 1.30 10.19 -2.49
CA GLU A 86 2.66 9.77 -2.15
C GLU A 86 3.71 10.83 -2.54
N GLU A 87 3.47 11.56 -3.63
CA GLU A 87 4.29 12.69 -4.07
C GLU A 87 4.01 14.00 -3.30
N GLY A 88 3.11 14.00 -2.31
CA GLY A 88 2.76 15.18 -1.52
C GLY A 88 2.00 16.26 -2.29
N LEU A 89 1.37 15.90 -3.41
CA LEU A 89 0.66 16.83 -4.29
C LEU A 89 -0.80 17.05 -3.92
N LEU A 90 -1.37 16.24 -3.00
CA LEU A 90 -2.80 16.23 -2.67
C LEU A 90 -3.14 16.84 -1.30
N ASN A 91 -2.43 17.89 -0.88
CA ASN A 91 -2.64 18.54 0.43
C ASN A 91 -4.05 19.11 0.60
N TYR A 92 -4.58 19.74 -0.47
CA TYR A 92 -5.92 20.29 -0.47
C TYR A 92 -6.63 20.01 -1.79
N LEU A 93 -7.62 19.12 -1.76
CA LEU A 93 -8.49 18.83 -2.90
C LEU A 93 -9.64 19.84 -2.97
N THR A 94 -9.84 20.42 -4.15
CA THR A 94 -10.97 21.29 -4.47
C THR A 94 -11.54 20.90 -5.83
N TRP A 95 -12.54 21.64 -6.31
CA TRP A 95 -13.10 21.47 -7.64
C TRP A 95 -13.19 22.82 -8.34
N GLY A 96 -13.17 22.78 -9.67
CA GLY A 96 -13.26 23.96 -10.51
C GLY A 96 -13.81 23.64 -11.89
N ILE A 97 -13.86 24.66 -12.75
CA ILE A 97 -14.21 24.51 -14.16
C ILE A 97 -12.95 24.86 -14.97
N GLN A 98 -12.48 23.90 -15.76
CA GLN A 98 -11.39 24.09 -16.71
C GLN A 98 -11.92 23.72 -18.10
N ASP A 99 -11.79 24.64 -19.07
CA ASP A 99 -12.27 24.45 -20.45
C ASP A 99 -13.74 24.00 -20.54
N GLY A 100 -14.59 24.56 -19.67
CA GLY A 100 -16.02 24.24 -19.59
C GLY A 100 -16.34 22.90 -18.91
N GLN A 101 -15.34 22.17 -18.41
CA GLN A 101 -15.52 20.88 -17.74
C GLN A 101 -15.26 20.99 -16.24
N LYS A 102 -16.11 20.33 -15.43
CA LYS A 102 -15.87 20.20 -13.99
C LYS A 102 -14.68 19.27 -13.74
N VAL A 103 -13.69 19.76 -13.03
CA VAL A 103 -12.45 19.03 -12.70
C VAL A 103 -12.21 19.02 -11.20
N VAL A 104 -11.53 17.98 -10.72
CA VAL A 104 -10.96 17.95 -9.36
C VAL A 104 -9.57 18.55 -9.45
N CYS A 105 -9.30 19.55 -8.62
CA CYS A 105 -8.04 20.25 -8.55
C CYS A 105 -7.36 19.94 -7.22
N SER A 106 -6.04 20.03 -7.19
CA SER A 106 -5.27 20.07 -5.95
C SER A 106 -4.55 21.41 -5.84
N VAL A 107 -4.48 21.97 -4.64
CA VAL A 107 -3.79 23.22 -4.34
C VAL A 107 -2.65 22.93 -3.37
N ARG A 108 -1.46 23.46 -3.66
CA ARG A 108 -0.36 23.52 -2.69
C ARG A 108 -0.58 24.74 -1.81
N GLN A 109 -0.65 24.54 -0.50
CA GLN A 109 -0.69 25.64 0.47
C GLN A 109 0.70 26.20 0.73
#